data_AF-A0A968HN51-F1
#
_entry.id   AF-A0A968HN51-F1
#
_cell.length_a   1.000
_cell.length_b   1.000
_cell.length_c   1.000
_cell.angle_alpha   90.00
_cell.angle_beta   90.00
_cell.angle_gamma   90.00
#
_symmetry.space_group_name_H-M   'P 1'
#
loop_
_entity.id
_entity.type
_entity.pdbx_description
1 polymer ?
#
loop_
_entity_poly.entity_id
_entity_poly.type
_entity_poly.pdbx_seq_one_letter_code
_entity_poly.pdbx_strand_id
1 'polypeptide(L)'
;MEGPPIGLRIYLDSGGDPGFGCPGDGSDNYCGNVEFADMLRGVGWVDEVDLFYRWDEGAPHNEAAWASRLLPALQDWFPGG
;
A
#
# COMPACT_ATOMS: atom_id res chain seq x y z
N MET A 1 22.79 -1.37 -5.54
CA MET A 1 22.03 -1.03 -4.32
C MET A 1 21.96 -2.27 -3.47
N GLU A 2 22.10 -2.12 -2.16
CA GLU A 2 21.72 -3.19 -1.24
C GLU A 2 20.19 -3.37 -1.35
N GLY A 3 19.75 -4.63 -1.42
CA GLY A 3 18.32 -4.96 -1.52
C GLY A 3 17.57 -4.72 -0.21
N PRO A 4 16.31 -5.21 -0.10
CA PRO A 4 15.50 -5.08 1.11
C PRO A 4 16.24 -5.63 2.35
N PRO A 5 16.11 -4.98 3.52
CA PRO A 5 16.64 -5.52 4.77
C PRO A 5 16.03 -6.90 5.09
N ILE A 6 16.86 -7.84 5.52
CA ILE A 6 16.42 -9.20 5.85
C ILE A 6 15.38 -9.15 6.98
N GLY A 7 14.23 -9.78 6.75
CA GLY A 7 13.16 -9.91 7.74
C GLY A 7 12.26 -8.69 7.88
N LEU A 8 12.52 -7.60 7.14
CA LEU A 8 11.60 -6.48 7.05
C LEU A 8 10.51 -6.80 6.01
N ARG A 9 9.28 -6.42 6.33
CA ARG A 9 8.13 -6.45 5.42
C ARG A 9 7.52 -5.05 5.39
N ILE A 10 6.86 -4.69 4.30
CA ILE A 10 6.13 -3.44 4.14
C ILE A 10 4.71 -3.77 3.66
N TYR A 11 3.72 -3.20 4.34
CA TYR A 11 2.34 -3.19 3.89
C TYR A 11 2.04 -1.76 3.47
N LEU A 12 1.59 -1.62 2.24
CA LEU A 12 1.27 -0.34 1.64
C LEU A 12 -0.17 -0.43 1.16
N ASP A 13 -1.05 0.41 1.69
CA ASP A 13 -2.43 0.51 1.21
C ASP A 13 -2.70 1.87 0.60
N SER A 14 -3.59 1.91 -0.38
CA SER A 14 -4.16 3.15 -0.92
C SER A 14 -5.64 2.99 -1.18
N GLY A 15 -6.42 4.02 -0.87
CA GLY A 15 -7.71 4.29 -1.49
C GLY A 15 -7.55 5.13 -2.76
N GLY A 16 -8.62 5.81 -3.18
CA GLY A 16 -8.62 6.70 -4.34
C GLY A 16 -8.52 5.96 -5.68
N ASP A 17 -8.27 6.72 -6.75
CA ASP A 17 -8.20 6.21 -8.13
C ASP A 17 -7.30 7.11 -9.00
N PRO A 18 -6.93 6.72 -10.23
CA PRO A 18 -6.09 7.57 -11.09
C PRO A 18 -6.65 8.98 -11.42
N GLY A 19 -7.94 9.23 -11.21
CA GLY A 19 -8.62 10.51 -11.49
C GLY A 19 -8.85 11.39 -10.25
N PHE A 20 -8.96 10.79 -9.07
CA PHE A 20 -9.19 11.45 -7.77
C PHE A 20 -8.19 10.98 -6.71
N GLY A 21 -7.01 10.49 -7.08
CA GLY A 21 -6.01 9.87 -6.21
C GLY A 21 -4.60 10.45 -6.38
N CYS A 22 -4.47 11.55 -7.12
CA CYS A 22 -3.21 12.09 -7.63
C CYS A 22 -2.91 13.46 -6.98
N PRO A 23 -1.63 13.90 -6.92
CA PRO A 23 -1.23 15.03 -6.09
C PRO A 23 -2.12 16.28 -6.27
N GLY A 24 -2.70 16.76 -5.17
CA GLY A 24 -3.44 18.03 -5.11
C GLY A 24 -4.96 17.94 -4.97
N ASP A 25 -5.54 16.74 -4.88
CA ASP A 25 -7.00 16.54 -4.79
C ASP A 25 -7.54 16.19 -3.38
N GLY A 26 -6.66 16.02 -2.37
CA GLY A 26 -7.06 15.71 -0.99
C GLY A 26 -7.52 14.26 -0.77
N SER A 27 -7.13 13.37 -1.68
CA SER A 27 -7.48 11.95 -1.68
C SER A 27 -6.51 11.05 -0.92
N ASP A 28 -6.81 9.76 -0.88
CA ASP A 28 -5.99 8.73 -0.23
C ASP A 28 -4.73 8.36 -1.04
N ASN A 29 -4.06 9.38 -1.61
CA ASN A 29 -2.74 9.40 -2.22
C ASN A 29 -2.40 8.21 -3.14
N TYR A 30 -3.39 7.67 -3.87
CA TYR A 30 -3.22 6.55 -4.80
C TYR A 30 -1.95 6.64 -5.65
N CYS A 31 -1.77 7.74 -6.39
CA CYS A 31 -0.65 7.89 -7.31
C CYS A 31 0.70 7.91 -6.60
N GLY A 32 0.76 8.51 -5.41
CA GLY A 32 1.97 8.51 -4.57
C GLY A 32 2.30 7.11 -4.05
N ASN A 33 1.28 6.32 -3.70
CA ASN A 33 1.48 4.95 -3.21
C ASN A 33 1.84 4.00 -4.36
N VAL A 34 1.28 4.19 -5.56
CA VAL A 34 1.71 3.47 -6.77
C VAL A 34 3.19 3.78 -7.08
N GLU A 35 3.58 5.06 -7.12
CA GLU A 35 4.96 5.47 -7.37
C GLU A 35 5.91 4.88 -6.31
N PHE A 36 5.50 4.88 -5.04
CA PHE A 36 6.30 4.31 -3.96
C PHE A 36 6.43 2.78 -4.09
N ALA A 37 5.35 2.07 -4.42
CA ALA A 37 5.39 0.62 -4.65
C ALA A 37 6.33 0.27 -5.82
N ASP A 38 6.26 1.01 -6.92
CA ASP A 38 7.11 0.79 -8.10
C ASP A 38 8.58 1.08 -7.80
N MET A 39 8.87 2.11 -6.99
CA MET A 39 10.23 2.38 -6.52
C MET A 39 10.76 1.23 -5.66
N LEU A 40 9.96 0.71 -4.73
CA LEU A 40 10.34 -0.43 -3.89
C LEU A 40 10.64 -1.68 -4.75
N ARG A 41 9.79 -2.01 -5.71
CA ARG A 41 10.05 -3.09 -6.67
C ARG A 41 11.36 -2.86 -7.44
N GLY A 42 11.61 -1.62 -7.86
CA GLY A 42 12.83 -1.23 -8.56
C GLY A 42 14.11 -1.42 -7.74
N VAL A 43 14.04 -1.43 -6.40
CA VAL A 43 15.18 -1.68 -5.51
C VAL A 43 15.20 -3.10 -4.92
N GLY A 44 14.35 -4.00 -5.41
CA GLY A 44 14.43 -5.44 -5.16
C GLY A 44 13.43 -5.98 -4.13
N TRP A 45 12.44 -5.19 -3.71
CA TRP A 45 11.29 -5.71 -2.96
C TRP A 45 10.41 -6.56 -3.87
N VAL A 46 9.81 -7.61 -3.33
CA VAL A 46 9.03 -8.62 -4.05
C VAL A 46 7.62 -8.68 -3.47
N ASP A 47 6.63 -8.54 -4.36
CA ASP A 47 5.22 -8.63 -4.01
C ASP A 47 4.90 -9.98 -3.33
N GLU A 48 4.08 -9.93 -2.28
CA GLU A 48 3.64 -11.07 -1.46
C GLU A 48 4.76 -11.81 -0.70
N VAL A 49 5.99 -11.29 -0.72
CA VAL A 49 7.13 -11.82 0.06
C VAL A 49 7.53 -10.82 1.14
N ASP A 50 7.94 -9.62 0.72
CA ASP A 50 8.36 -8.54 1.62
C ASP A 50 7.65 -7.20 1.32
N LEU A 51 6.94 -7.10 0.20
CA LEU A 51 6.04 -5.98 -0.12
C LEU A 51 4.61 -6.47 -0.31
N PHE A 52 3.66 -5.89 0.42
CA PHE A 52 2.24 -6.19 0.35
C PHE A 52 1.50 -4.91 -0.02
N TYR A 53 1.33 -4.66 -1.32
CA TYR A 53 0.56 -3.52 -1.80
C TYR A 53 -0.91 -3.89 -1.95
N ARG A 54 -1.82 -3.08 -1.40
CA ARG A 54 -3.27 -3.23 -1.51
C ARG A 54 -3.90 -1.93 -2.00
N TRP A 55 -4.82 -2.03 -2.94
CA TRP A 55 -5.56 -0.89 -3.46
C TRP A 55 -7.06 -1.14 -3.33
N ASP A 56 -7.75 -0.16 -2.76
CA ASP A 56 -9.20 -0.12 -2.61
C ASP A 56 -9.76 1.00 -3.48
N GLU A 57 -10.16 0.63 -4.70
CA GLU A 57 -10.54 1.57 -5.75
C GLU A 57 -11.67 2.53 -5.33
N GLY A 58 -11.42 3.83 -5.48
CA GLY A 58 -12.38 4.89 -5.18
C GLY A 58 -12.61 5.13 -3.69
N ALA A 59 -11.89 4.45 -2.79
CA ALA A 59 -12.09 4.64 -1.36
C ALA A 59 -11.67 6.06 -0.93
N PRO A 60 -12.48 6.75 -0.10
CA PRO A 60 -12.23 8.14 0.28
C PRO A 60 -11.07 8.27 1.28
N HIS A 61 -10.49 9.47 1.35
CA HIS A 61 -9.50 9.85 2.36
C HIS A 61 -10.18 10.11 3.72
N ASN A 62 -10.43 9.06 4.50
CA ASN A 62 -10.95 9.18 5.87
C ASN A 62 -10.72 7.93 6.72
N GLU A 63 -10.87 8.09 8.03
CA GLU A 63 -10.64 7.06 9.04
C GLU A 63 -11.62 5.88 8.93
N ALA A 64 -12.84 6.11 8.45
CA ALA A 64 -13.82 5.04 8.28
C ALA A 64 -13.40 4.06 7.17
N ALA A 65 -12.87 4.58 6.06
CA ALA A 65 -12.30 3.79 4.97
C ALA A 65 -11.02 3.08 5.39
N TRP A 66 -10.14 3.73 6.15
CA TRP A 66 -8.94 3.05 6.68
C TRP A 66 -9.31 1.94 7.67
N ALA A 67 -10.31 2.16 8.53
CA ALA A 67 -10.75 1.17 9.49
C ALA A 67 -11.31 -0.11 8.82
N SER A 68 -12.02 0.01 7.70
CA SER A 68 -12.55 -1.16 6.97
C SER A 68 -11.44 -2.03 6.39
N ARG A 69 -10.27 -1.45 6.07
CA ARG A 69 -9.11 -2.14 5.51
C ARG A 69 -8.15 -2.74 6.56
N LEU A 70 -8.26 -2.33 7.82
CA LEU A 70 -7.34 -2.76 8.87
C LEU A 70 -7.36 -4.27 9.11
N LEU A 71 -8.53 -4.91 9.14
CA LEU A 71 -8.63 -6.35 9.37
C LEU A 71 -7.96 -7.18 8.25
N PRO A 72 -8.24 -6.92 6.96
CA PRO A 72 -7.46 -7.51 5.87
C PRO A 72 -5.95 -7.29 6.00
N ALA A 73 -5.52 -6.06 6.34
CA ALA A 73 -4.10 -5.74 6.51
C ALA A 73 -3.42 -6.58 7.59
N LEU A 74 -4.09 -6.80 8.72
CA LEU A 74 -3.58 -7.63 9.81
C LEU A 74 -3.49 -9.12 9.42
N GLN A 75 -4.42 -9.60 8.59
CA GLN A 75 -4.38 -10.98 8.06
C GLN A 75 -3.20 -11.19 7.13
N ASP A 76 -2.95 -10.23 6.23
CA ASP A 76 -1.77 -10.25 5.35
C ASP A 76 -0.46 -10.21 6.16
N TRP A 77 -0.44 -9.43 7.24
CA TRP A 77 0.75 -9.26 8.06
C TRP A 77 1.09 -10.47 8.93
N PHE A 78 0.06 -11.16 9.44
CA PHE A 78 0.17 -12.31 10.34
C PHE A 78 -0.54 -13.56 9.76
N PRO A 79 -0.04 -14.13 8.65
CA PRO A 79 -0.66 -15.31 8.07
C PRO A 79 -0.49 -16.50 9.04
N GLY A 80 -1.61 -17.01 9.57
CA GLY A 80 -1.64 -18.18 10.47
C GLY A 80 -1.99 -17.92 11.94
N GLY A 81 -2.56 -16.75 12.27
CA GLY A 81 -3.24 -16.53 13.55
C GLY A 81 -4.50 -17.38 13.73
#